data_AF-A0A0N7HIL1-F1
#
_entry.id   AF-A0A0N7HIL1-F1
#
_cell.length_a   1.000
_cell.length_b   1.000
_cell.length_c   1.000
_cell.angle_alpha   90.00
_cell.angle_beta   90.00
_cell.angle_gamma   90.00
#
_symmetry.space_group_name_H-M   'P 1'
#
loop_
_entity.id
_entity.type
_entity.pdbx_description
1 polymer ?
#
loop_
_entity_poly.entity_id
_entity_poly.type
_entity_poly.pdbx_seq_one_letter_code
_entity_poly.pdbx_strand_id
1 'polypeptide(L)'
;MRAEPVSLLGLHALPRTTSSLMEASPRPLPIAFRETEPRSPSLFSDRDAGTFFAPLPPRVELAPKRPTIGLQHLAGPPKDVEWIRKIIGRAESGAAGYDAVQHGAKRKTPKRPTAMTLGEIFAWIKDTPGQPHAIGLYQFIPKTLSRLVDRLELSDDVMFSPDVQDRLSDLLLEEAGLLDARRGAMSRKVFMNNLAKIWAGLPTSNGKSYYHGHAGNRATVTWAEFDKVMVQAFPARVAQNDVPAVK
;
A
#
# COMPACT_ATOMS: atom_id res chain seq x y z
N MET A 1 36.45 61.01 -3.89
CA MET A 1 36.42 61.88 -2.69
C MET A 1 35.68 61.13 -1.58
N ARG A 2 36.27 61.01 -0.37
CA ARG A 2 35.64 60.66 0.92
C ARG A 2 34.88 59.31 1.03
N ALA A 3 34.78 58.63 2.17
CA ALA A 3 35.66 58.52 3.34
C ALA A 3 35.17 57.31 4.19
N GLU A 4 36.07 56.40 4.54
CA GLU A 4 35.98 55.53 5.73
C GLU A 4 36.49 56.33 6.97
N PRO A 5 36.40 55.88 8.25
CA PRO A 5 36.11 54.53 8.75
C PRO A 5 35.16 54.44 9.99
N VAL A 6 34.96 53.24 10.54
CA VAL A 6 35.43 52.80 11.88
C VAL A 6 34.83 51.43 12.26
N SER A 7 35.66 50.56 12.84
CA SER A 7 35.32 49.20 13.29
C SER A 7 35.88 48.95 14.70
N LEU A 8 35.12 48.30 15.58
CA LEU A 8 35.52 47.63 16.84
C LEU A 8 34.28 46.90 17.40
N LEU A 9 34.34 45.81 18.17
CA LEU A 9 35.27 44.68 18.34
C LEU A 9 34.61 43.72 19.37
N GLY A 10 34.89 42.42 19.36
CA GLY A 10 34.39 41.53 20.44
C GLY A 10 34.50 40.04 20.16
N LEU A 11 35.58 39.40 20.60
CA LEU A 11 35.84 37.95 20.47
C LEU A 11 35.63 37.20 21.80
N HIS A 12 35.46 35.87 21.68
CA HIS A 12 35.82 34.82 22.67
C HIS A 12 34.97 34.71 23.96
N ALA A 13 34.84 33.55 24.63
CA ALA A 13 35.29 32.16 24.39
C ALA A 13 34.40 31.13 25.16
N LEU A 14 34.63 29.82 24.91
CA LEU A 14 34.02 28.67 25.64
C LEU A 14 34.84 28.27 26.89
N PRO A 15 34.24 27.50 27.83
CA PRO A 15 34.87 26.23 28.22
C PRO A 15 33.92 25.03 28.46
N ARG A 16 34.50 23.85 28.77
CA ARG A 16 33.86 22.56 29.09
C ARG A 16 34.01 22.20 30.60
N THR A 17 33.51 21.00 30.99
CA THR A 17 33.78 20.18 32.22
C THR A 17 32.84 20.44 33.43
N THR A 18 32.46 19.50 34.32
CA THR A 18 32.82 18.07 34.55
C THR A 18 31.79 17.30 35.45
N SER A 19 31.85 15.95 35.41
CA SER A 19 31.65 14.99 36.54
C SER A 19 30.26 14.55 37.06
N SER A 20 30.29 13.44 37.81
CA SER A 20 29.22 12.50 38.23
C SER A 20 29.37 12.10 39.72
N LEU A 21 28.38 11.41 40.33
CA LEU A 21 28.38 10.44 41.48
C LEU A 21 26.89 10.23 41.93
N MET A 22 26.34 9.01 42.11
CA MET A 22 26.33 8.12 43.30
C MET A 22 25.85 8.84 44.60
N GLU A 23 25.00 8.32 45.50
CA GLU A 23 24.79 6.96 46.07
C GLU A 23 23.43 6.95 46.88
N ALA A 24 22.45 6.04 46.72
CA ALA A 24 22.21 4.70 47.32
C ALA A 24 21.77 4.56 48.82
N SER A 25 20.50 4.13 49.03
CA SER A 25 20.02 3.17 50.08
C SER A 25 20.02 3.61 51.58
N PRO A 26 19.59 2.81 52.61
CA PRO A 26 19.03 1.42 52.61
C PRO A 26 17.86 1.03 53.60
N ARG A 27 17.26 -0.17 53.38
CA ARG A 27 16.82 -1.23 54.36
C ARG A 27 15.58 -1.02 55.29
N PRO A 28 15.07 -2.07 56.02
CA PRO A 28 15.07 -3.54 55.77
C PRO A 28 13.75 -4.33 56.10
N LEU A 29 13.50 -5.46 55.38
CA LEU A 29 13.27 -6.89 55.79
C LEU A 29 12.27 -7.27 56.94
N PRO A 30 11.97 -8.58 57.26
CA PRO A 30 12.45 -9.87 56.73
C PRO A 30 11.37 -10.97 56.50
N ILE A 31 11.85 -12.23 56.36
CA ILE A 31 11.18 -13.56 56.50
C ILE A 31 10.57 -14.12 55.18
N ALA A 32 10.85 -15.35 54.71
CA ALA A 32 11.91 -16.33 55.02
C ALA A 32 12.09 -17.38 53.87
N PHE A 33 13.06 -18.29 54.01
CA PHE A 33 13.34 -19.43 53.09
C PHE A 33 12.71 -20.75 53.56
N ARG A 34 12.43 -21.68 52.61
CA ARG A 34 12.95 -23.07 52.70
C ARG A 34 12.92 -23.83 51.37
N GLU A 35 13.86 -24.76 51.22
CA GLU A 35 14.11 -25.59 50.03
C GLU A 35 13.20 -26.83 49.95
N THR A 36 13.04 -27.44 48.77
CA THR A 36 13.49 -28.82 48.45
C THR A 36 12.99 -29.30 47.07
N GLU A 37 13.87 -30.01 46.35
CA GLU A 37 13.62 -30.91 45.21
C GLU A 37 13.98 -32.35 45.67
N PRO A 38 13.73 -33.45 44.91
CA PRO A 38 12.81 -33.68 43.79
C PRO A 38 11.95 -34.95 43.97
N ARG A 39 10.94 -35.17 43.11
CA ARG A 39 10.55 -36.50 42.58
C ARG A 39 9.43 -36.44 41.53
N SER A 40 9.65 -37.03 40.36
CA SER A 40 8.57 -37.48 39.47
C SER A 40 7.82 -38.67 40.09
N PRO A 41 6.54 -38.85 39.73
CA PRO A 41 6.24 -40.00 38.88
C PRO A 41 5.44 -39.62 37.63
N SER A 42 5.80 -40.21 36.49
CA SER A 42 4.98 -40.13 35.28
C SER A 42 3.71 -40.95 35.46
N LEU A 43 2.55 -40.32 35.23
CA LEU A 43 1.31 -41.02 34.90
C LEU A 43 0.87 -40.54 33.51
N PHE A 44 0.93 -41.44 32.54
CA PHE A 44 0.34 -41.24 31.22
C PHE A 44 -1.18 -41.24 31.34
N SER A 45 -1.86 -40.35 30.61
CA SER A 45 -2.71 -40.72 29.45
C SER A 45 -3.69 -39.61 29.08
N ASP A 46 -3.91 -39.47 27.76
CA ASP A 46 -5.03 -38.81 27.08
C ASP A 46 -5.47 -37.40 27.53
N ARG A 47 -5.19 -36.41 26.68
CA ARG A 47 -6.24 -35.81 25.82
C ARG A 47 -5.66 -34.92 24.71
N ASP A 48 -6.44 -34.81 23.64
CA ASP A 48 -6.05 -34.21 22.36
C ASP A 48 -5.61 -32.74 22.39
N ALA A 49 -4.89 -32.37 21.33
CA ALA A 49 -4.34 -31.04 21.10
C ALA A 49 -5.43 -29.96 20.97
N GLY A 50 -5.75 -29.29 22.08
CA GLY A 50 -6.54 -28.05 22.09
C GLY A 50 -5.75 -26.89 21.49
N THR A 51 -6.09 -26.49 20.27
CA THR A 51 -5.52 -25.30 19.61
C THR A 51 -6.04 -24.01 20.25
N PHE A 52 -5.13 -23.13 20.67
CA PHE A 52 -5.45 -21.81 21.26
C PHE A 52 -5.86 -20.76 20.22
N PHE A 53 -6.80 -21.10 19.33
CA PHE A 53 -7.39 -20.15 18.39
C PHE A 53 -8.92 -20.28 18.36
N ALA A 54 -9.61 -19.22 18.78
CA ALA A 54 -11.04 -19.10 18.54
C ALA A 54 -11.30 -19.06 17.02
N PRO A 55 -12.31 -19.79 16.51
CA PRO A 55 -12.64 -19.75 15.09
C PRO A 55 -13.11 -18.35 14.70
N LEU A 56 -12.47 -17.78 13.66
CA LEU A 56 -12.99 -16.59 12.99
C LEU A 56 -14.40 -16.90 12.44
N PRO A 57 -15.34 -15.94 12.48
CA PRO A 57 -16.68 -16.16 11.93
C PRO A 57 -16.59 -16.52 10.44
N PRO A 58 -17.48 -17.39 9.93
CA PRO A 58 -17.42 -17.87 8.56
C PRO A 58 -17.47 -16.70 7.58
N ARG A 59 -16.40 -16.55 6.80
CA ARG A 59 -16.39 -15.65 5.65
C ARG A 59 -17.45 -16.15 4.67
N VAL A 60 -18.37 -15.27 4.27
CA VAL A 60 -19.36 -15.59 3.23
C VAL A 60 -18.60 -15.91 1.95
N GLU A 61 -18.54 -17.20 1.60
CA GLU A 61 -18.07 -17.64 0.29
C GLU A 61 -19.10 -17.24 -0.77
N LEU A 62 -18.87 -16.08 -1.37
CA LEU A 62 -19.47 -15.74 -2.65
C LEU A 62 -18.88 -16.67 -3.70
N ALA A 63 -19.55 -17.80 -3.93
CA ALA A 63 -19.15 -18.82 -4.88
C ALA A 63 -18.77 -18.21 -6.24
N PRO A 64 -17.63 -18.59 -6.85
CA PRO A 64 -17.19 -18.02 -8.11
C PRO A 64 -18.13 -18.46 -9.24
N LYS A 65 -19.07 -17.57 -9.62
CA LYS A 65 -19.70 -17.63 -10.93
C LYS A 65 -18.61 -17.40 -11.96
N ARG A 66 -18.16 -18.48 -12.61
CA ARG A 66 -17.20 -18.45 -13.72
C ARG A 66 -17.58 -17.33 -14.70
N PRO A 67 -16.78 -16.28 -14.90
CA PRO A 67 -17.03 -15.35 -15.97
C PRO A 67 -16.72 -16.06 -17.29
N THR A 68 -17.75 -16.33 -18.09
CA THR A 68 -17.55 -16.78 -19.47
C THR A 68 -16.83 -15.66 -20.21
N ILE A 69 -15.54 -15.87 -20.56
CA ILE A 69 -14.76 -14.89 -21.31
C ILE A 69 -15.24 -14.92 -22.77
N GLY A 70 -16.35 -14.21 -23.03
CA GLY A 70 -17.01 -14.15 -24.33
C GLY A 70 -17.09 -12.72 -24.86
N LEU A 71 -16.46 -12.47 -26.01
CA LEU A 71 -16.55 -11.31 -26.93
C LEU A 71 -16.42 -9.87 -26.39
N GLN A 72 -16.47 -9.62 -25.09
CA GLN A 72 -16.42 -8.28 -24.49
C GLN A 72 -15.04 -7.56 -24.56
N HIS A 73 -14.08 -8.13 -25.29
CA HIS A 73 -12.75 -7.55 -25.58
C HIS A 73 -12.68 -6.81 -26.94
N LEU A 74 -13.75 -6.80 -27.75
CA LEU A 74 -13.76 -6.15 -29.07
C LEU A 74 -14.11 -4.66 -29.04
N ALA A 75 -14.66 -4.17 -27.93
CA ALA A 75 -14.70 -2.75 -27.62
C ALA A 75 -13.49 -2.41 -26.74
N GLY A 76 -12.90 -1.23 -26.93
CA GLY A 76 -11.90 -0.69 -26.00
C GLY A 76 -12.46 -0.56 -24.57
N PRO A 77 -11.60 -0.32 -23.56
CA PRO A 77 -12.03 -0.25 -22.18
C PRO A 77 -13.20 0.75 -22.03
N PRO A 78 -14.24 0.42 -21.26
CA PRO A 78 -15.30 1.36 -20.94
C PRO A 78 -14.71 2.71 -20.48
N LYS A 79 -15.23 3.82 -21.00
CA LYS A 79 -14.62 5.16 -20.84
C LYS A 79 -14.36 5.54 -19.38
N ASP A 80 -15.17 5.04 -18.46
CA ASP A 80 -14.99 5.22 -17.03
C ASP A 80 -13.69 4.57 -16.51
N VAL A 81 -13.38 3.35 -16.93
CA VAL A 81 -12.10 2.67 -16.64
C VAL A 81 -10.93 3.48 -17.19
N GLU A 82 -11.03 3.95 -18.43
CA GLU A 82 -9.98 4.76 -19.06
C GLU A 82 -9.67 6.03 -18.26
N TRP A 83 -10.69 6.75 -17.80
CA TRP A 83 -10.54 7.91 -16.92
C TRP A 83 -9.91 7.55 -15.57
N ILE A 84 -10.34 6.45 -14.96
CA ILE A 84 -9.83 5.99 -13.66
C ILE A 84 -8.36 5.57 -13.77
N ARG A 85 -7.98 4.78 -14.79
CA ARG A 85 -6.59 4.40 -15.07
C ARG A 85 -5.70 5.62 -15.28
N LYS A 86 -6.17 6.63 -16.02
CA LYS A 86 -5.44 7.89 -16.25
C LYS A 86 -5.12 8.65 -14.97
N ILE A 87 -6.06 8.77 -14.02
CA ILE A 87 -5.79 9.48 -12.76
C ILE A 87 -4.90 8.65 -11.81
N ILE A 88 -5.02 7.31 -11.81
CA ILE A 88 -4.08 6.43 -11.09
C ILE A 88 -2.66 6.57 -11.66
N GLY A 89 -2.50 6.45 -12.98
CA GLY A 89 -1.19 6.59 -13.63
C GLY A 89 -0.51 7.93 -13.34
N ARG A 90 -1.26 9.04 -13.39
CA ARG A 90 -0.78 10.37 -12.96
C ARG A 90 -0.32 10.37 -11.50
N ALA A 91 -1.05 9.70 -10.62
CA ALA A 91 -0.76 9.68 -9.19
C ALA A 91 0.47 8.82 -8.84
N GLU A 92 0.62 7.66 -9.48
CA GLU A 92 1.60 6.64 -9.08
C GLU A 92 2.93 6.71 -9.85
N SER A 93 2.90 7.08 -11.13
CA SER A 93 4.04 6.86 -12.06
C SER A 93 4.49 8.09 -12.84
N GLY A 94 3.68 9.14 -12.88
CA GLY A 94 3.99 10.41 -13.54
C GLY A 94 4.38 10.22 -15.02
N ALA A 95 5.55 10.74 -15.40
CA ALA A 95 6.04 10.67 -16.78
C ALA A 95 6.60 9.29 -17.19
N ALA A 96 6.91 8.39 -16.24
CA ALA A 96 7.48 7.08 -16.55
C ALA A 96 6.41 6.03 -16.93
N GLY A 97 5.15 6.25 -16.53
CA GLY A 97 4.02 5.44 -16.97
C GLY A 97 4.20 3.94 -16.74
N TYR A 98 3.86 3.15 -17.78
CA TYR A 98 4.02 1.68 -17.78
C TYR A 98 5.45 1.18 -17.56
N ASP A 99 6.46 2.03 -17.66
CA ASP A 99 7.87 1.70 -17.42
C ASP A 99 8.41 2.25 -16.08
N ALA A 100 7.54 2.75 -15.21
CA ALA A 100 7.95 3.22 -13.89
C ALA A 100 8.53 2.10 -13.02
N VAL A 101 9.64 2.39 -12.36
CA VAL A 101 10.27 1.56 -11.33
C VAL A 101 10.55 2.46 -10.14
N GLN A 102 10.20 2.02 -8.93
CA GLN A 102 10.32 2.81 -7.71
C GLN A 102 11.72 3.48 -7.61
N HIS A 103 11.75 4.80 -7.38
CA HIS A 103 12.99 5.58 -7.39
C HIS A 103 14.04 5.07 -6.39
N GLY A 104 13.63 4.63 -5.20
CA GLY A 104 14.47 4.05 -4.15
C GLY A 104 14.97 2.62 -4.40
N ALA A 105 14.55 1.96 -5.49
CA ALA A 105 15.15 0.69 -5.91
C ALA A 105 16.63 0.94 -6.31
N LYS A 106 17.58 0.40 -5.55
CA LYS A 106 19.03 0.62 -5.78
C LYS A 106 19.52 -0.10 -7.02
N ARG A 107 19.07 -1.34 -7.23
CA ARG A 107 19.32 -2.15 -8.43
C ARG A 107 18.10 -2.03 -9.34
N LYS A 108 18.20 -1.26 -10.42
CA LYS A 108 17.13 -1.11 -11.41
C LYS A 108 16.91 -2.40 -12.22
N THR A 109 15.79 -2.47 -12.93
CA THR A 109 15.50 -3.53 -13.88
C THR A 109 16.53 -3.53 -15.02
N PRO A 110 16.87 -4.69 -15.62
CA PRO A 110 17.84 -4.78 -16.72
C PRO A 110 17.30 -4.19 -18.04
N LYS A 111 15.98 -4.07 -18.16
CA LYS A 111 15.25 -3.51 -19.31
C LYS A 111 14.15 -2.57 -18.80
N ARG A 112 13.46 -1.90 -19.72
CA ARG A 112 12.16 -1.24 -19.46
C ARG A 112 11.14 -2.30 -19.00
N PRO A 113 10.31 -2.07 -17.96
CA PRO A 113 9.29 -3.02 -17.52
C PRO A 113 8.40 -3.58 -18.63
N THR A 114 7.96 -2.77 -19.59
CA THR A 114 7.16 -3.23 -20.74
C THR A 114 7.90 -4.14 -21.71
N ALA A 115 9.24 -4.19 -21.61
CA ALA A 115 10.13 -5.06 -22.38
C ALA A 115 10.67 -6.24 -21.55
N MET A 116 10.03 -6.56 -20.41
CA MET A 116 10.32 -7.73 -19.58
C MET A 116 9.15 -8.71 -19.57
N THR A 117 9.44 -10.00 -19.39
CA THR A 117 8.40 -10.98 -19.02
C THR A 117 8.08 -10.92 -17.51
N LEU A 118 6.95 -11.51 -17.10
CA LEU A 118 6.62 -11.69 -15.68
C LEU A 118 7.73 -12.45 -14.92
N GLY A 119 8.26 -13.53 -15.52
CA GLY A 119 9.39 -14.29 -14.98
C GLY A 119 10.67 -13.46 -14.82
N GLU A 120 11.01 -12.60 -15.79
CA GLU A 120 12.13 -11.66 -15.66
C GLU A 120 11.93 -10.64 -14.52
N ILE A 121 10.69 -10.22 -14.27
CA ILE A 121 10.34 -9.33 -13.16
C ILE A 121 10.45 -10.06 -11.82
N PHE A 122 9.93 -11.28 -11.70
CA PHE A 122 10.05 -12.08 -10.48
C PHE A 122 11.51 -12.48 -10.17
N ALA A 123 12.31 -12.77 -11.20
CA ALA A 123 13.76 -12.96 -11.06
C ALA A 123 14.44 -11.68 -10.52
N TRP A 124 14.17 -10.51 -11.13
CA TRP A 124 14.70 -9.23 -10.62
C TRP A 124 14.31 -8.96 -9.16
N ILE A 125 13.06 -9.26 -8.76
CA ILE A 125 12.61 -9.13 -7.35
C ILE A 125 13.43 -10.05 -6.44
N LYS A 126 13.59 -11.33 -6.82
CA LYS A 126 14.33 -12.35 -6.05
C LYS A 126 15.82 -12.01 -5.89
N ASP A 127 16.46 -11.52 -6.95
CA ASP A 127 17.89 -11.22 -6.99
C ASP A 127 18.27 -9.86 -6.34
N THR A 128 17.26 -9.10 -5.92
CA THR A 128 17.43 -7.78 -5.30
C THR A 128 16.67 -7.65 -3.97
N PRO A 129 16.91 -8.55 -2.98
CA PRO A 129 16.18 -8.54 -1.71
C PRO A 129 16.43 -7.24 -0.91
N GLY A 130 15.41 -6.80 -0.17
CA GLY A 130 15.51 -5.67 0.77
C GLY A 130 15.43 -4.26 0.16
N GLN A 131 15.13 -4.12 -1.13
CA GLN A 131 14.80 -2.84 -1.77
C GLN A 131 13.30 -2.73 -2.07
N PRO A 132 12.75 -1.54 -2.40
CA PRO A 132 11.37 -1.44 -2.89
C PRO A 132 11.28 -1.89 -4.36
N HIS A 133 10.23 -2.65 -4.70
CA HIS A 133 10.03 -3.24 -6.03
C HIS A 133 8.72 -2.79 -6.72
N ALA A 134 8.16 -1.65 -6.34
CA ALA A 134 6.97 -1.13 -7.03
C ALA A 134 7.27 -0.86 -8.51
N ILE A 135 6.46 -1.42 -9.42
CA ILE A 135 6.73 -1.47 -10.86
C ILE A 135 5.48 -1.19 -11.69
N GLY A 136 5.67 -0.58 -12.86
CA GLY A 136 4.61 -0.29 -13.84
C GLY A 136 3.79 0.97 -13.52
N LEU A 137 2.82 1.25 -14.40
CA LEU A 137 1.91 2.40 -14.33
C LEU A 137 1.16 2.47 -12.99
N TYR A 138 0.83 1.30 -12.45
CA TYR A 138 0.04 1.10 -11.24
C TYR A 138 0.88 0.79 -9.99
N GLN A 139 2.22 0.88 -10.09
CA GLN A 139 3.17 0.66 -8.99
C GLN A 139 2.92 -0.64 -8.20
N PHE A 140 2.73 -1.76 -8.91
CA PHE A 140 2.46 -3.06 -8.30
C PHE A 140 3.61 -3.50 -7.37
N ILE A 141 3.31 -3.79 -6.11
CA ILE A 141 4.24 -4.41 -5.16
C ILE A 141 4.28 -5.94 -5.35
N PRO A 142 5.39 -6.65 -5.03
CA PRO A 142 5.57 -8.07 -5.37
C PRO A 142 4.42 -9.00 -4.95
N LYS A 143 3.92 -8.86 -3.71
CA LYS A 143 2.82 -9.68 -3.19
C LYS A 143 1.49 -9.44 -3.93
N THR A 144 1.27 -8.21 -4.39
CA THR A 144 0.08 -7.88 -5.19
C THR A 144 0.26 -8.40 -6.61
N LEU A 145 1.43 -8.21 -7.22
CA LEU A 145 1.72 -8.69 -8.58
C LEU A 145 1.55 -10.20 -8.71
N SER A 146 2.18 -11.01 -7.84
CA SER A 146 2.03 -12.47 -7.85
C SER A 146 0.56 -12.87 -7.73
N ARG A 147 -0.17 -12.38 -6.71
CA ARG A 147 -1.59 -12.70 -6.51
C ARG A 147 -2.47 -12.40 -7.73
N LEU A 148 -2.18 -11.33 -8.47
CA LEU A 148 -2.94 -10.94 -9.66
C LEU A 148 -2.56 -11.77 -10.90
N VAL A 149 -1.28 -12.11 -11.03
CA VAL A 149 -0.76 -13.04 -12.05
C VAL A 149 -1.38 -14.43 -11.85
N ASP A 150 -1.38 -14.94 -10.61
CA ASP A 150 -2.00 -16.21 -10.22
C ASP A 150 -3.51 -16.20 -10.52
N ARG A 151 -4.22 -15.10 -10.19
CA ARG A 151 -5.67 -14.93 -10.43
C ARG A 151 -6.04 -14.83 -11.92
N LEU A 152 -5.11 -14.46 -12.79
CA LEU A 152 -5.29 -14.43 -14.24
C LEU A 152 -4.68 -15.65 -14.96
N GLU A 153 -4.10 -16.60 -14.23
CA GLU A 153 -3.42 -17.79 -14.77
C GLU A 153 -2.35 -17.43 -15.83
N LEU A 154 -1.65 -16.30 -15.64
CA LEU A 154 -0.60 -15.84 -16.56
C LEU A 154 0.71 -16.58 -16.31
N SER A 155 1.36 -17.03 -17.38
CA SER A 155 2.65 -17.72 -17.34
C SER A 155 3.85 -16.77 -17.32
N ASP A 156 5.00 -17.25 -16.86
CA ASP A 156 6.23 -16.46 -16.68
C ASP A 156 6.82 -15.88 -17.97
N ASP A 157 6.46 -16.42 -19.14
CA ASP A 157 6.85 -15.91 -20.47
C ASP A 157 5.98 -14.74 -20.96
N VAL A 158 4.85 -14.46 -20.31
CA VAL A 158 3.97 -13.33 -20.65
C VAL A 158 4.73 -12.00 -20.46
N MET A 159 4.77 -11.21 -21.53
CA MET A 159 5.31 -9.84 -21.49
C MET A 159 4.48 -8.94 -20.57
N PHE A 160 5.14 -8.14 -19.72
CA PHE A 160 4.51 -7.16 -18.83
C PHE A 160 4.09 -5.87 -19.57
N SER A 161 3.42 -6.07 -20.70
CA SER A 161 2.95 -5.04 -21.62
C SER A 161 1.91 -4.11 -20.96
N PRO A 162 1.63 -2.94 -21.57
CA PRO A 162 0.56 -2.06 -21.12
C PRO A 162 -0.78 -2.79 -20.93
N ASP A 163 -1.18 -3.66 -21.86
CA ASP A 163 -2.42 -4.42 -21.78
C ASP A 163 -2.46 -5.41 -20.60
N VAL A 164 -1.31 -6.02 -20.27
CA VAL A 164 -1.19 -6.91 -19.10
C VAL A 164 -1.27 -6.09 -17.81
N GLN A 165 -0.56 -4.97 -17.73
CA GLN A 165 -0.67 -4.04 -16.59
C GLN A 165 -2.11 -3.54 -16.40
N ASP A 166 -2.81 -3.24 -17.49
CA ASP A 166 -4.19 -2.79 -17.47
C ASP A 166 -5.15 -3.89 -16.97
N ARG A 167 -5.01 -5.13 -17.46
CA ARG A 167 -5.79 -6.28 -16.97
C ARG A 167 -5.55 -6.58 -15.49
N LEU A 168 -4.31 -6.48 -15.03
CA LEU A 168 -3.96 -6.61 -13.61
C LEU A 168 -4.60 -5.47 -12.78
N SER A 169 -4.69 -4.25 -13.33
CA SER A 169 -5.35 -3.12 -12.66
C SER A 169 -6.88 -3.27 -12.60
N ASP A 170 -7.52 -3.86 -13.61
CA ASP A 170 -8.97 -4.09 -13.62
C ASP A 170 -9.43 -4.97 -12.46
N LEU A 171 -8.66 -6.01 -12.13
CA LEU A 171 -8.91 -6.85 -10.95
C LEU A 171 -8.86 -6.04 -9.64
N LEU A 172 -7.99 -5.04 -9.55
CA LEU A 172 -7.91 -4.13 -8.40
C LEU A 172 -9.07 -3.12 -8.39
N LEU A 173 -9.56 -2.68 -9.56
CA LEU A 173 -10.75 -1.83 -9.68
C LEU A 173 -12.02 -2.60 -9.29
N GLU A 174 -12.14 -3.87 -9.68
CA GLU A 174 -13.18 -4.79 -9.20
C GLU A 174 -13.12 -4.92 -7.67
N GLU A 175 -11.94 -5.21 -7.11
CA GLU A 175 -11.72 -5.35 -5.66
C GLU A 175 -12.02 -4.05 -4.89
N ALA A 176 -11.85 -2.88 -5.50
CA ALA A 176 -12.25 -1.59 -4.92
C ALA A 176 -13.77 -1.34 -4.94
N GLY A 177 -14.53 -2.11 -5.73
CA GLY A 177 -15.99 -2.00 -5.88
C GLY A 177 -16.48 -1.29 -7.14
N LEU A 178 -15.74 -1.33 -8.26
CA LEU A 178 -16.13 -0.65 -9.50
C LEU A 178 -17.55 -1.02 -9.97
N LEU A 179 -17.94 -2.31 -9.90
CA LEU A 179 -19.28 -2.76 -10.27
C LEU A 179 -20.37 -2.22 -9.32
N ASP A 180 -20.02 -1.95 -8.07
CA ASP A 180 -20.92 -1.44 -7.04
C ASP A 180 -21.12 0.06 -7.23
N ALA A 181 -20.04 0.79 -7.52
CA ALA A 181 -20.07 2.19 -7.90
C ALA A 181 -20.91 2.41 -9.17
N ARG A 182 -20.63 1.64 -10.25
CA ARG A 182 -21.37 1.69 -11.53
C ARG A 182 -22.88 1.55 -11.38
N ARG A 183 -23.35 0.65 -10.49
CA ARG A 183 -24.79 0.42 -10.26
C ARG A 183 -25.40 1.27 -9.14
N GLY A 184 -24.65 2.22 -8.57
CA GLY A 184 -25.11 3.07 -7.47
C GLY A 184 -25.26 2.37 -6.12
N ALA A 185 -24.80 1.12 -5.98
CA ALA A 185 -24.80 0.38 -4.71
C ALA A 185 -23.66 0.83 -3.76
N MET A 186 -22.63 1.50 -4.29
CA MET A 186 -21.57 2.15 -3.53
C MET A 186 -21.51 3.63 -3.91
N SER A 187 -21.42 4.53 -2.92
CA SER A 187 -21.26 5.95 -3.22
C SER A 187 -19.86 6.24 -3.78
N ARG A 188 -19.78 7.21 -4.69
CA ARG A 188 -18.54 7.63 -5.37
C ARG A 188 -17.42 7.95 -4.37
N LYS A 189 -17.74 8.60 -3.25
CA LYS A 189 -16.82 8.91 -2.14
C LYS A 189 -16.28 7.66 -1.44
N VAL A 190 -17.09 6.61 -1.26
CA VAL A 190 -16.64 5.33 -0.70
C VAL A 190 -15.72 4.61 -1.70
N PHE A 191 -16.11 4.57 -2.98
CA PHE A 191 -15.28 3.99 -4.03
C PHE A 191 -13.90 4.68 -4.14
N MET A 192 -13.86 6.01 -4.18
CA MET A 192 -12.61 6.80 -4.15
C MET A 192 -11.73 6.48 -2.93
N ASN A 193 -12.33 6.35 -1.74
CA ASN A 193 -11.60 5.96 -0.53
C ASN A 193 -11.12 4.50 -0.57
N ASN A 194 -11.78 3.60 -1.30
CA ASN A 194 -11.29 2.23 -1.53
C ASN A 194 -10.10 2.22 -2.50
N LEU A 195 -10.17 2.98 -3.59
CA LEU A 195 -9.03 3.16 -4.51
C LEU A 195 -7.79 3.71 -3.78
N ALA A 196 -7.97 4.67 -2.87
CA ALA A 196 -6.89 5.23 -2.05
C ALA A 196 -6.27 4.24 -1.04
N LYS A 197 -6.90 3.08 -0.78
CA LYS A 197 -6.30 1.97 0.00
C LYS A 197 -5.49 1.01 -0.87
N ILE A 198 -5.51 1.16 -2.20
CA ILE A 198 -4.74 0.34 -3.14
C ILE A 198 -3.56 1.16 -3.68
N TRP A 199 -3.80 2.41 -4.04
CA TRP A 199 -2.84 3.32 -4.68
C TRP A 199 -2.48 4.48 -3.76
N ALA A 200 -1.19 4.57 -3.38
CA ALA A 200 -0.73 5.44 -2.31
C ALA A 200 -0.62 6.92 -2.71
N GLY A 201 -0.51 7.23 -4.00
CA GLY A 201 -0.59 8.57 -4.56
C GLY A 201 -2.01 9.16 -4.59
N LEU A 202 -3.06 8.33 -4.44
CA LEU A 202 -4.43 8.80 -4.36
C LEU A 202 -4.78 9.36 -2.96
N PRO A 203 -5.54 10.46 -2.88
CA PRO A 203 -6.03 11.01 -1.63
C PRO A 203 -7.30 10.27 -1.15
N THR A 204 -7.40 10.07 0.15
CA THR A 204 -8.67 9.82 0.85
C THR A 204 -9.48 11.12 0.98
N SER A 205 -10.73 11.04 1.46
CA SER A 205 -11.62 12.21 1.59
C SER A 205 -11.18 13.26 2.63
N ASN A 206 -10.05 13.06 3.33
CA ASN A 206 -9.40 14.09 4.14
C ASN A 206 -8.24 14.82 3.40
N GLY A 207 -8.03 14.51 2.12
CA GLY A 207 -6.98 15.09 1.27
C GLY A 207 -5.60 14.41 1.38
N LYS A 208 -5.39 13.51 2.34
CA LYS A 208 -4.14 12.75 2.53
C LYS A 208 -4.26 11.35 1.94
N SER A 209 -3.12 10.79 1.53
CA SER A 209 -3.00 9.35 1.23
C SER A 209 -3.44 8.50 2.42
N TYR A 210 -4.04 7.34 2.16
CA TYR A 210 -4.30 6.34 3.19
C TYR A 210 -3.03 5.90 3.92
N TYR A 211 -1.90 5.89 3.20
CA TYR A 211 -0.58 5.51 3.69
C TYR A 211 0.27 6.70 4.16
N HIS A 212 -0.32 7.87 4.38
CA HIS A 212 0.42 9.08 4.77
C HIS A 212 1.25 8.87 6.04
N GLY A 213 2.56 9.14 5.96
CA GLY A 213 3.53 8.91 7.04
C GLY A 213 4.20 7.54 7.02
N HIS A 214 3.69 6.58 6.25
CA HIS A 214 4.31 5.27 6.07
C HIS A 214 5.24 5.26 4.84
N ALA A 215 6.51 4.93 5.03
CA ALA A 215 7.51 4.79 3.95
C ALA A 215 7.63 6.00 2.98
N GLY A 216 7.32 7.21 3.44
CA GLY A 216 7.34 8.43 2.63
C GLY A 216 6.13 8.64 1.71
N ASN A 217 5.11 7.78 1.81
CA ASN A 217 3.90 7.89 0.98
C ASN A 217 3.12 9.19 1.27
N ARG A 218 2.61 9.79 0.19
CA ARG A 218 1.82 11.03 0.20
C ARG A 218 0.90 11.05 -1.01
N ALA A 219 -0.23 11.75 -0.92
CA ALA A 219 -1.05 12.00 -2.08
C ALA A 219 -0.29 12.91 -3.06
N THR A 220 -0.29 12.55 -4.33
CA THR A 220 0.35 13.27 -5.44
C THR A 220 -0.67 14.02 -6.30
N VAL A 221 -1.96 13.71 -6.11
CA VAL A 221 -3.11 14.42 -6.69
C VAL A 221 -4.04 14.88 -5.57
N THR A 222 -4.79 15.96 -5.79
CA THR A 222 -5.73 16.48 -4.77
C THR A 222 -7.08 15.76 -4.83
N TRP A 223 -7.84 15.78 -3.72
CA TRP A 223 -9.19 15.20 -3.71
C TRP A 223 -10.11 15.86 -4.74
N ALA A 224 -9.99 17.17 -4.98
CA ALA A 224 -10.79 17.89 -5.97
C ALA A 224 -10.47 17.47 -7.42
N GLU A 225 -9.19 17.24 -7.75
CA GLU A 225 -8.79 16.68 -9.05
C GLU A 225 -9.33 15.26 -9.23
N PHE A 226 -9.23 14.43 -8.18
CA PHE A 226 -9.70 13.05 -8.21
C PHE A 226 -11.23 12.96 -8.35
N ASP A 227 -11.97 13.78 -7.58
CA ASP A 227 -13.43 13.87 -7.67
C ASP A 227 -13.89 14.31 -9.06
N LYS A 228 -13.23 15.31 -9.65
CA LYS A 228 -13.52 15.79 -11.01
C LYS A 228 -13.42 14.68 -12.06
N VAL A 229 -12.37 13.85 -12.01
CA VAL A 229 -12.24 12.69 -12.90
C VAL A 229 -13.35 11.67 -12.63
N MET A 230 -13.72 11.46 -11.37
CA MET A 230 -14.81 10.55 -11.00
C MET A 230 -16.20 11.05 -11.42
N VAL A 231 -16.44 12.37 -11.55
CA VAL A 231 -17.65 12.89 -12.21
C VAL A 231 -17.67 12.47 -13.68
N GLN A 232 -16.54 12.58 -14.37
CA GLN A 232 -16.42 12.24 -15.79
C GLN A 232 -16.52 10.73 -16.06
N ALA A 233 -16.03 9.91 -15.13
CA ALA A 233 -16.17 8.46 -15.16
C ALA A 233 -17.64 8.01 -14.92
N PHE A 234 -18.37 8.71 -14.05
CA PHE A 234 -19.74 8.34 -13.67
C PHE A 234 -20.78 9.44 -13.97
N PRO A 235 -21.05 9.76 -15.26
CA PRO A 235 -21.93 10.86 -15.65
C PRO A 235 -23.43 10.53 -15.45
N ALA A 236 -23.82 9.26 -15.51
CA ALA A 236 -25.14 8.82 -15.07
C ALA A 236 -25.15 8.76 -13.53
N ARG A 237 -26.23 9.27 -12.90
CA ARG A 237 -26.33 9.48 -11.45
C ARG A 237 -26.01 8.22 -10.63
N VAL A 238 -24.75 8.06 -10.24
CA VAL A 238 -24.38 7.32 -9.02
C VAL A 238 -25.03 8.10 -7.89
N ALA A 239 -26.07 7.51 -7.30
CA ALA A 239 -26.96 8.22 -6.39
C ALA A 239 -26.16 8.94 -5.28
N GLN A 240 -26.44 10.23 -5.13
CA GLN A 240 -25.94 11.04 -4.01
C GLN A 240 -26.64 10.61 -2.72
N ASN A 241 -26.31 9.42 -2.23
CA ASN A 241 -26.70 8.95 -0.91
C ASN A 241 -25.68 9.40 0.15
N ASP A 242 -25.25 10.67 0.08
CA ASP A 242 -24.87 11.43 1.26
C ASP A 242 -26.18 11.91 1.90
N VAL A 243 -26.94 10.96 2.47
CA VAL A 243 -28.12 11.27 3.27
C VAL A 243 -27.63 11.95 4.55
N PRO A 244 -27.97 13.23 4.83
CA PRO A 244 -27.66 13.82 6.12
C PRO A 244 -28.41 13.02 7.19
N ALA A 245 -27.74 12.70 8.30
CA ALA A 245 -28.39 12.04 9.42
C ALA A 245 -29.60 12.87 9.86
N VAL A 246 -30.79 12.27 9.79
CA VAL A 246 -32.04 12.95 10.13
C VAL A 246 -32.27 12.85 11.64
N LYS A 247 -32.17 14.01 12.29
CA LYS A 247 -32.37 14.31 13.73
C LYS A 247 -31.22 13.91 14.66
#